data_AF-A0AAE1W180-F1
#
_entry.id   AF-A0AAE1W180-F1
#
_cell.length_a   1.000
_cell.length_b   1.000
_cell.length_c   1.000
_cell.angle_alpha   90.00
_cell.angle_beta   90.00
_cell.angle_gamma   90.00
#
_symmetry.space_group_name_H-M   'P 1'
#
loop_
_entity.id
_entity.type
_entity.pdbx_description
1 polymer ?
#
loop_
_entity_poly.entity_id
_entity_poly.type
_entity_poly.pdbx_seq_one_letter_code
_entity_poly.pdbx_strand_id
1 'polypeptide(L)'
;MAYFSCSNRGLKPNFSSGGSMGRFSNQTKVKIRASLTKLWGKRLKWRRSREKFLQSWAESIAIAAKIGGNDEQELDWNSYDKLKQEIALLQIHRAAEKAKAKEIAAPEQREQRKQKQKRWRGSLRKEESGRKIQKLEENQSEKGTKSRKEKERLAEFQEVKLKERLMKGLWIIVGKQSTSTALENFDLEFVKREQLRKEVSLAEQIRFAKNRRAEQLLDKL
;
A
#
# COMPACT_ATOMS: atom_id res chain seq x y z
N MET A 1 41.90 21.06 -35.94
CA MET A 1 41.27 22.40 -35.96
C MET A 1 42.28 23.40 -35.42
N ALA A 2 42.93 24.18 -36.30
CA ALA A 2 43.92 25.17 -35.89
C ALA A 2 43.24 26.51 -35.63
N TYR A 3 43.21 26.94 -34.38
CA TYR A 3 42.80 28.28 -33.98
C TYR A 3 43.94 29.25 -34.32
N PHE A 4 43.75 30.11 -35.33
CA PHE A 4 44.65 31.24 -35.55
C PHE A 4 44.34 32.33 -34.51
N SER A 5 45.13 32.34 -33.44
CA SER A 5 45.17 33.40 -32.45
C SER A 5 46.01 34.56 -33.00
N CYS A 6 45.36 35.67 -33.36
CA CYS A 6 46.06 36.90 -33.75
C CYS A 6 46.53 37.65 -32.50
N SER A 7 47.82 37.49 -32.15
CA SER A 7 48.50 38.34 -31.18
C SER A 7 48.56 39.78 -31.66
N ASN A 8 47.86 40.66 -30.94
CA ASN A 8 47.89 42.10 -31.11
C ASN A 8 49.22 42.65 -30.56
N ARG A 9 50.28 42.71 -31.39
CA ARG A 9 51.51 43.44 -31.05
C ARG A 9 51.29 44.93 -31.30
N GLY A 10 51.13 45.67 -30.21
CA GLY A 10 51.01 47.12 -30.19
C GLY A 10 52.29 47.78 -30.70
N LEU A 11 52.24 48.22 -31.95
CA LEU A 11 53.10 49.28 -32.47
C LEU A 11 52.23 50.52 -32.59
N LYS A 12 52.43 51.49 -31.68
CA LYS A 12 51.82 52.82 -31.81
C LYS A 12 52.44 53.50 -33.04
N PRO A 13 51.66 53.94 -34.03
CA PRO A 13 52.20 54.77 -35.09
C PRO A 13 52.40 56.19 -34.54
N ASN A 14 53.65 56.66 -34.58
CA ASN A 14 53.97 58.08 -34.43
C ASN A 14 53.29 58.84 -35.57
N PHE A 15 52.19 59.54 -35.27
CA PHE A 15 51.58 60.48 -36.20
C PHE A 15 52.42 61.76 -36.26
N SER A 16 53.43 61.73 -37.13
CA SER A 16 54.10 62.93 -37.60
C SER A 16 53.19 63.61 -38.62
N SER A 17 52.55 64.69 -38.17
CA SER A 17 51.75 65.62 -38.97
C SER A 17 52.65 66.25 -40.04
N GLY A 18 52.64 65.73 -41.26
CA GLY A 18 53.53 66.24 -42.31
C GLY A 18 53.48 65.46 -43.62
N GLY A 19 52.28 65.19 -44.13
CA GLY A 19 52.10 64.59 -45.45
C GLY A 19 50.76 65.00 -46.02
N SER A 20 50.79 65.85 -47.05
CA SER A 20 49.61 66.31 -47.77
C SER A 20 48.77 65.11 -48.20
N MET A 21 47.64 64.89 -47.52
CA MET A 21 46.69 63.84 -47.85
C MET A 21 46.08 64.21 -49.20
N GLY A 22 46.60 63.61 -50.26
CA GLY A 22 46.18 63.83 -51.63
C GLY A 22 44.67 63.76 -51.74
N ARG A 23 44.03 64.91 -51.87
CA ARG A 23 42.58 65.03 -52.04
C ARG A 23 42.28 64.54 -53.46
N PHE A 24 42.02 63.24 -53.61
CA PHE A 24 41.53 62.70 -54.89
C PHE A 24 40.31 63.51 -55.34
N SER A 25 40.28 63.90 -56.62
CA SER A 25 39.12 64.58 -57.19
C SER A 25 37.86 63.75 -56.92
N ASN A 26 36.72 64.40 -56.73
CA ASN A 26 35.46 63.71 -56.47
C ASN A 26 35.14 62.68 -57.58
N GLN A 27 35.52 62.99 -58.83
CA GLN A 27 35.40 62.07 -59.96
C GLN A 27 36.19 60.76 -59.75
N THR A 28 37.42 60.84 -59.24
CA THR A 28 38.26 59.66 -58.97
C THR A 28 37.67 58.82 -57.84
N LYS A 29 37.19 59.46 -56.77
CA LYS A 29 36.51 58.78 -55.66
C LYS A 29 35.26 58.04 -56.12
N VAL A 30 34.45 58.65 -57.00
CA VAL A 30 33.26 58.01 -57.58
C VAL A 30 33.64 56.79 -58.42
N LYS A 31 34.67 56.89 -59.27
CA LYS A 31 35.16 55.74 -60.08
C LYS A 31 35.65 54.59 -59.20
N ILE A 32 36.42 54.90 -58.15
CA ILE A 32 36.90 53.89 -57.18
C ILE A 32 35.70 53.21 -56.49
N ARG A 33 34.75 54.00 -55.96
CA ARG A 33 33.53 53.45 -55.33
C ARG A 33 32.74 52.57 -56.29
N ALA A 34 32.52 53.00 -57.53
CA ALA A 34 31.79 52.24 -58.53
C ALA A 34 32.49 50.91 -58.85
N SER A 35 33.82 50.91 -59.01
CA SER A 35 34.59 49.70 -59.28
C SER A 35 34.55 48.71 -58.11
N LEU A 36 34.66 49.19 -56.87
CA LEU A 36 34.53 48.37 -55.66
C LEU A 36 33.12 47.77 -55.55
N THR A 37 32.07 48.57 -55.70
CA THR A 37 30.69 48.07 -55.67
C THR A 37 30.46 46.97 -56.71
N LYS A 38 31.01 47.13 -57.92
CA LYS A 38 30.92 46.11 -58.97
C LYS A 38 31.66 44.82 -58.58
N LEU A 39 32.85 44.91 -58.01
CA LEU A 39 33.62 43.75 -57.55
C LEU A 39 32.92 43.02 -56.40
N TRP A 40 32.42 43.76 -55.41
CA TRP A 40 31.70 43.19 -54.27
C TRP A 40 30.39 42.53 -54.70
N GLY A 41 29.67 43.13 -55.66
CA GLY A 41 28.49 42.53 -56.27
C GLY A 41 28.80 41.20 -56.97
N LYS A 42 29.90 41.11 -57.73
CA LYS A 42 30.35 39.85 -58.34
C LYS A 42 30.70 38.80 -57.29
N ARG A 43 31.45 39.18 -56.26
CA ARG A 43 31.85 38.28 -55.17
C ARG A 43 30.65 37.76 -54.37
N LEU A 44 29.65 38.60 -54.14
CA LEU A 44 28.42 38.23 -53.46
C LEU A 44 27.60 37.24 -54.29
N LYS A 45 27.48 37.47 -55.61
CA LYS A 45 26.82 36.52 -56.52
C LYS A 45 27.52 35.16 -56.51
N TRP A 46 28.85 35.15 -56.65
CA TRP A 46 29.64 33.91 -56.56
C TRP A 46 29.43 33.16 -55.25
N ARG A 47 29.48 33.88 -54.11
CA ARG A 47 29.24 33.29 -52.79
C ARG A 47 27.86 32.64 -52.71
N ARG A 48 26.80 33.34 -53.12
CA ARG A 48 25.43 32.83 -53.10
C ARG A 48 25.25 31.61 -54.02
N SER A 49 25.80 31.65 -55.23
CA SER A 49 25.73 30.50 -56.14
C SER A 49 26.49 29.30 -55.59
N ARG A 50 27.66 29.52 -54.97
CA ARG A 50 28.43 28.45 -54.31
C ARG A 50 27.67 27.85 -53.14
N GLU A 51 27.00 28.67 -52.32
CA GLU A 51 26.20 28.18 -51.19
C GLU A 51 25.03 27.32 -51.67
N LYS A 52 24.30 27.76 -52.70
CA LYS A 52 23.23 26.96 -53.33
C LYS A 52 23.76 25.65 -53.92
N PHE A 53 24.92 25.69 -54.57
CA PHE A 53 25.57 24.49 -55.09
C PHE A 53 25.94 23.52 -53.94
N LEU A 54 26.54 24.01 -52.86
CA LEU A 54 26.89 23.17 -51.71
C LEU A 54 25.65 22.60 -51.01
N GLN A 55 24.56 23.37 -50.93
CA GLN A 55 23.28 22.89 -50.41
C GLN A 55 22.73 21.75 -51.26
N SER A 56 22.58 21.96 -52.57
CA SER A 56 22.10 20.91 -53.49
C SER A 56 23.03 19.68 -53.53
N TRP A 57 24.34 19.89 -53.42
CA TRP A 57 25.31 18.79 -53.32
C TRP A 57 25.14 18.00 -52.01
N ALA A 58 24.97 18.69 -50.89
CA ALA A 58 24.70 18.05 -49.60
C ALA A 58 23.37 17.29 -49.60
N GLU A 59 22.32 17.86 -50.22
CA GLU A 59 21.02 17.19 -50.40
C GLU A 59 21.17 15.93 -51.26
N SER A 60 21.90 16.00 -52.38
CA SER A 60 22.16 14.84 -53.24
C SER A 60 22.91 13.73 -52.50
N ILE A 61 23.92 14.07 -51.69
CA ILE A 61 24.62 13.11 -50.84
C ILE A 61 23.69 12.53 -49.79
N ALA A 62 22.88 13.35 -49.13
CA ALA A 62 21.92 12.89 -48.11
C ALA A 62 20.89 11.92 -48.72
N ILE A 63 20.40 12.21 -49.93
CA ILE A 63 19.50 11.31 -50.66
C ILE A 63 20.21 10.00 -51.03
N ALA A 64 21.41 10.08 -51.59
CA ALA A 64 22.19 8.88 -51.95
C ALA A 64 22.50 8.02 -50.72
N ALA A 65 22.85 8.64 -49.59
CA ALA A 65 23.10 7.96 -48.32
C ALA A 65 21.82 7.37 -47.68
N LYS A 66 20.66 7.93 -47.99
CA LYS A 66 19.36 7.39 -47.55
C LYS A 66 18.94 6.18 -48.37
N ILE A 67 19.11 6.24 -49.70
CA ILE A 67 18.74 5.16 -50.62
C ILE A 67 19.73 3.98 -50.51
N GLY A 68 21.02 4.26 -50.32
CA GLY A 68 22.07 3.23 -50.35
C GLY A 68 22.52 2.88 -51.77
N GLY A 69 23.42 1.91 -51.89
CA GLY A 69 23.76 1.31 -53.19
C GLY A 69 22.59 0.48 -53.77
N ASN A 70 22.65 0.13 -55.06
CA ASN A 70 21.58 -0.63 -55.74
C ASN A 70 21.23 -1.98 -55.06
N ASP A 71 22.16 -2.53 -54.26
CA ASP A 71 22.00 -3.81 -53.56
C ASP A 71 21.85 -3.65 -52.03
N GLU A 72 21.80 -2.40 -51.52
CA GLU A 72 21.63 -2.11 -50.10
C GLU A 72 20.18 -1.68 -49.79
N GLN A 73 19.72 -2.03 -48.58
CA GLN A 73 18.38 -1.72 -48.13
C GLN A 73 18.27 -0.24 -47.72
N GLU A 74 17.26 0.48 -48.24
CA GLU A 74 16.99 1.87 -47.87
C GLU A 74 16.92 2.01 -46.34
N LEU A 75 17.83 2.80 -45.77
CA LEU A 75 17.91 3.00 -44.32
C LEU A 75 17.09 4.23 -43.95
N ASP A 76 15.93 4.02 -43.30
CA ASP A 76 15.10 5.13 -42.80
C ASP A 76 15.74 5.73 -41.53
N TRP A 77 16.67 6.65 -41.72
CA TRP A 77 17.33 7.40 -40.64
C TRP A 77 16.34 8.15 -39.72
N ASN A 78 15.12 8.42 -40.19
CA ASN A 78 14.06 9.06 -39.40
C ASN A 78 13.23 8.06 -38.57
N SER A 79 13.52 6.76 -38.68
CA SER A 79 12.82 5.69 -37.93
C SER A 79 12.88 5.91 -36.42
N TYR A 80 13.99 6.43 -35.91
CA TYR A 80 14.15 6.73 -34.48
C TYR A 80 13.17 7.82 -34.00
N ASP A 81 13.04 8.91 -34.76
CA ASP A 81 12.13 10.01 -34.41
C ASP A 81 10.67 9.58 -34.53
N LYS A 82 10.32 8.77 -35.55
CA LYS A 82 9.00 8.16 -35.68
C LYS A 82 8.67 7.26 -34.49
N LEU A 83 9.61 6.39 -34.10
CA LEU A 83 9.46 5.52 -32.93
C LEU A 83 9.28 6.34 -31.65
N LYS A 84 10.03 7.43 -31.49
CA LYS A 84 9.92 8.33 -30.34
C LYS A 84 8.54 9.00 -30.26
N GLN A 85 8.00 9.44 -31.41
CA GLN A 85 6.63 9.97 -31.49
C GLN A 85 5.59 8.90 -31.16
N GLU A 86 5.75 7.69 -31.67
CA GLU A 86 4.84 6.57 -31.42
C GLU A 86 4.83 6.15 -29.95
N ILE A 87 6.01 6.10 -29.31
CA ILE A 87 6.14 5.85 -27.87
C ILE A 87 5.41 6.94 -27.07
N ALA A 88 5.54 8.21 -27.46
CA ALA A 88 4.85 9.31 -26.79
C ALA A 88 3.32 9.17 -26.91
N LEU A 89 2.81 8.82 -28.10
CA LEU A 89 1.38 8.56 -28.31
C LEU A 89 0.88 7.38 -27.47
N LEU A 90 1.65 6.28 -27.41
CA LEU A 90 1.31 5.13 -26.57
C LEU A 90 1.28 5.48 -25.07
N GLN A 91 2.18 6.35 -24.60
CA GLN A 91 2.16 6.82 -23.22
C GLN A 91 0.91 7.65 -22.92
N ILE A 92 0.53 8.56 -23.81
CA ILE A 92 -0.70 9.36 -23.69
C ILE A 92 -1.92 8.44 -23.66
N HIS A 93 -2.00 7.47 -24.57
CA HIS A 93 -3.10 6.51 -24.62
C HIS A 93 -3.19 5.68 -23.34
N ARG A 94 -2.06 5.14 -22.84
CA ARG A 94 -2.02 4.40 -21.57
C ARG A 94 -2.44 5.25 -20.38
N ALA A 95 -2.07 6.53 -20.35
CA ALA A 95 -2.47 7.46 -19.29
C ALA A 95 -3.99 7.70 -19.32
N ALA A 96 -4.56 7.90 -20.52
CA ALA A 96 -6.00 8.07 -20.72
C ALA A 96 -6.79 6.82 -20.29
N GLU A 97 -6.35 5.62 -20.71
CA GLU A 97 -7.01 4.36 -20.31
C GLU A 97 -6.92 4.11 -18.80
N LYS A 98 -5.77 4.43 -18.17
CA LYS A 98 -5.65 4.37 -16.71
C LYS A 98 -6.57 5.37 -16.01
N ALA A 99 -6.78 6.56 -16.58
CA ALA A 99 -7.70 7.55 -16.02
C ALA A 99 -9.15 7.05 -16.10
N LYS A 100 -9.57 6.54 -17.27
CA LYS A 100 -10.91 5.92 -17.44
C LYS A 100 -11.12 4.74 -16.51
N ALA A 101 -10.14 3.84 -16.39
CA ALA A 101 -10.22 2.70 -15.49
C ALA A 101 -10.34 3.13 -14.01
N LYS A 102 -9.63 4.19 -13.61
CA LYS A 102 -9.77 4.77 -12.26
C LYS A 102 -11.14 5.40 -12.04
N GLU A 103 -11.70 6.06 -13.05
CA GLU A 103 -13.04 6.65 -12.99
C GLU A 103 -14.12 5.57 -12.80
N ILE A 104 -13.99 4.44 -13.46
CA ILE A 104 -14.89 3.28 -13.32
C ILE A 104 -14.67 2.56 -11.98
N ALA A 105 -13.42 2.40 -11.54
CA ALA A 105 -13.11 1.68 -10.30
C ALA A 105 -13.37 2.51 -9.02
N ALA A 106 -13.32 3.85 -9.10
CA ALA A 106 -13.57 4.73 -7.97
C ALA A 106 -14.96 4.56 -7.30
N PRO A 107 -16.09 4.52 -8.05
CA PRO A 107 -17.39 4.27 -7.46
C PRO A 107 -17.49 2.87 -6.88
N GLU A 108 -16.99 1.83 -7.56
CA GLU A 108 -17.01 0.46 -7.04
C GLU A 108 -16.25 0.33 -5.72
N GLN A 109 -15.05 0.92 -5.62
CA GLN A 109 -14.29 0.94 -4.37
C GLN A 109 -14.97 1.76 -3.28
N ARG A 110 -15.65 2.85 -3.63
CA ARG A 110 -16.44 3.66 -2.69
C ARG A 110 -17.64 2.88 -2.16
N GLU A 111 -18.33 2.14 -3.01
CA GLU A 111 -19.47 1.28 -2.67
C GLU A 111 -19.03 0.11 -1.78
N GLN A 112 -17.92 -0.55 -2.11
CA GLN A 112 -17.33 -1.60 -1.27
C GLN A 112 -16.90 -1.07 0.10
N ARG A 113 -16.31 0.13 0.17
CA ARG A 113 -15.96 0.80 1.43
C ARG A 113 -17.20 1.12 2.26
N LYS A 114 -18.25 1.67 1.64
CA LYS A 114 -19.55 1.92 2.29
C LYS A 114 -20.17 0.63 2.82
N GLN A 115 -20.16 -0.46 2.05
CA GLN A 115 -20.68 -1.76 2.49
C GLN A 115 -19.87 -2.32 3.67
N LYS A 116 -18.54 -2.30 3.60
CA LYS A 116 -17.67 -2.71 4.72
C LYS A 116 -17.95 -1.89 5.98
N GLN A 117 -18.09 -0.57 5.84
CA GLN A 117 -18.40 0.32 6.96
C GLN A 117 -19.80 0.03 7.56
N LYS A 118 -20.82 -0.19 6.72
CA LYS A 118 -22.16 -0.60 7.17
C LYS A 118 -22.10 -1.95 7.92
N ARG A 119 -21.35 -2.92 7.40
CA ARG A 119 -21.17 -4.24 8.03
C ARG A 119 -20.47 -4.13 9.38
N TRP A 120 -19.42 -3.32 9.49
CA TRP A 120 -18.72 -3.05 10.75
C TRP A 120 -19.63 -2.38 11.78
N ARG A 121 -20.36 -1.33 11.39
CA ARG A 121 -21.35 -0.66 12.25
C ARG A 121 -22.47 -1.62 12.69
N GLY A 122 -22.91 -2.50 11.79
CA GLY A 122 -23.89 -3.54 12.10
C GLY A 122 -23.36 -4.56 13.12
N SER A 123 -22.08 -4.93 13.03
CA SER A 123 -21.42 -5.82 14.00
C SER A 123 -21.34 -5.17 15.38
N LEU A 124 -20.93 -3.91 15.45
CA LEU A 124 -20.83 -3.17 16.72
C LEU A 124 -22.20 -3.02 17.41
N ARG A 125 -23.25 -2.74 16.62
CA ARG A 125 -24.64 -2.69 17.13
C ARG A 125 -25.14 -4.03 17.64
N LYS A 126 -24.80 -5.13 16.96
CA LYS A 126 -25.16 -6.49 17.41
C LYS A 126 -24.47 -6.84 18.72
N GLU A 127 -23.21 -6.43 18.88
CA GLU A 127 -22.45 -6.67 20.10
C GLU A 127 -22.99 -5.83 21.27
N GLU A 128 -23.31 -4.56 21.06
CA GLU A 128 -23.98 -3.73 22.08
C GLU A 128 -25.34 -4.28 22.50
N SER A 129 -26.17 -4.69 21.54
CA SER A 129 -27.46 -5.31 21.83
C SER A 129 -27.28 -6.65 22.55
N GLY A 130 -26.31 -7.46 22.15
CA GLY A 130 -25.96 -8.71 22.83
C GLY A 130 -25.53 -8.49 24.28
N ARG A 131 -24.66 -7.51 24.53
CA ARG A 131 -24.24 -7.12 25.89
C ARG A 131 -25.41 -6.62 26.74
N LYS A 132 -26.35 -5.88 26.16
CA LYS A 132 -27.57 -5.42 26.86
C LYS A 132 -28.47 -6.58 27.24
N ILE A 133 -28.70 -7.53 26.31
CA ILE A 133 -29.50 -8.73 26.57
C ILE A 133 -28.83 -9.59 27.65
N GLN A 134 -27.51 -9.80 27.56
CA GLN A 134 -26.74 -10.57 28.54
C GLN A 134 -26.83 -9.97 29.94
N LYS A 135 -26.69 -8.64 30.08
CA LYS A 135 -26.90 -7.96 31.38
C LYS A 135 -28.31 -8.11 31.91
N LEU A 136 -29.32 -8.16 31.04
CA LEU A 136 -30.72 -8.30 31.44
C LEU A 136 -30.99 -9.72 31.95
N GLU A 137 -30.43 -10.72 31.28
CA GLU A 137 -30.49 -12.13 31.66
C GLU A 137 -29.73 -12.41 32.96
N GLU A 138 -28.53 -11.84 33.12
CA GLU A 138 -27.73 -11.93 34.35
C GLU A 138 -28.48 -11.33 35.55
N ASN A 139 -29.06 -10.13 35.38
CA ASN A 139 -29.89 -9.49 36.41
C ASN A 139 -31.13 -10.32 36.79
N GLN A 140 -31.76 -11.00 35.84
CA GLN A 140 -32.89 -11.89 36.13
C GLN A 140 -32.44 -13.16 36.87
N SER A 141 -31.30 -13.74 36.47
CA SER A 141 -30.71 -14.90 37.13
C SER A 141 -30.29 -14.58 38.58
N GLU A 142 -29.74 -13.39 38.81
CA GLU A 142 -29.36 -12.91 40.13
C GLU A 142 -30.56 -12.71 41.04
N LYS A 143 -31.66 -12.17 40.51
CA LYS A 143 -32.93 -12.06 41.27
C LYS A 143 -33.48 -13.45 41.63
N GLY A 144 -33.41 -14.41 40.70
CA GLY A 144 -33.80 -15.80 40.94
C GLY A 144 -32.94 -16.48 42.02
N THR A 145 -31.62 -16.27 42.00
CA THR A 145 -30.71 -16.87 42.99
C THR A 145 -30.80 -16.20 44.36
N LYS A 146 -30.98 -14.87 44.43
CA LYS A 146 -31.21 -14.14 45.70
C LYS A 146 -32.49 -14.63 46.39
N SER A 147 -33.59 -14.72 45.64
CA SER A 147 -34.86 -15.24 46.19
C SER A 147 -34.79 -16.72 46.60
N ARG A 148 -33.99 -17.54 45.91
CA ARG A 148 -33.74 -18.95 46.31
C ARG A 148 -32.93 -19.04 47.60
N LYS A 149 -31.83 -18.30 47.71
CA LYS A 149 -30.99 -18.25 48.92
C LYS A 149 -31.75 -17.73 50.13
N GLU A 150 -32.65 -16.77 49.93
CA GLU A 150 -33.49 -16.23 51.00
C GLU A 150 -34.51 -17.28 51.51
N LYS A 151 -35.13 -18.05 50.61
CA LYS A 151 -35.97 -19.19 50.98
C LYS A 151 -35.20 -20.29 51.73
N GLU A 152 -33.96 -20.54 51.33
CA GLU A 152 -33.07 -21.51 51.98
C GLU A 152 -32.70 -21.05 53.40
N ARG A 153 -32.34 -19.78 53.60
CA ARG A 153 -32.09 -19.20 54.93
C ARG A 153 -33.33 -19.25 55.84
N LEU A 154 -34.52 -19.02 55.28
CA LEU A 154 -35.77 -19.17 56.02
C LEU A 154 -36.00 -20.63 56.45
N ALA A 155 -35.68 -21.59 55.59
CA ALA A 155 -35.76 -23.01 55.89
C ALA A 155 -34.73 -23.43 56.96
N GLU A 156 -33.47 -22.99 56.85
CA GLU A 156 -32.43 -23.22 57.86
C GLU A 156 -32.84 -22.64 59.22
N PHE A 157 -33.40 -21.43 59.26
CA PHE A 157 -33.90 -20.83 60.50
C PHE A 157 -35.03 -21.66 61.13
N GLN A 158 -35.95 -22.18 60.32
CA GLN A 158 -36.98 -23.11 60.80
C GLN A 158 -36.37 -24.41 61.32
N GLU A 159 -35.36 -24.95 60.64
CA GLU A 159 -34.68 -26.18 61.05
C GLU A 159 -33.90 -25.99 62.36
N VAL A 160 -33.20 -24.88 62.54
CA VAL A 160 -32.51 -24.54 63.80
C VAL A 160 -33.51 -24.39 64.94
N LYS A 161 -34.66 -23.75 64.68
CA LYS A 161 -35.75 -23.62 65.67
C LYS A 161 -36.36 -24.98 66.05
N LEU A 162 -36.45 -25.91 65.11
CA LEU A 162 -36.86 -27.29 65.38
C LEU A 162 -35.79 -28.06 66.16
N LYS A 163 -34.52 -27.92 65.78
CA LYS A 163 -33.37 -28.52 66.50
C LYS A 163 -33.30 -28.03 67.94
N GLU A 164 -33.52 -26.74 68.22
CA GLU A 164 -33.56 -26.21 69.58
C GLU A 164 -34.69 -26.84 70.41
N ARG A 165 -35.87 -27.06 69.81
CA ARG A 165 -36.97 -27.79 70.46
C ARG A 165 -36.62 -29.24 70.75
N LEU A 166 -35.91 -29.91 69.85
CA LEU A 166 -35.43 -31.29 70.05
C LEU A 166 -34.32 -31.36 71.12
N MET A 167 -33.42 -30.38 71.15
CA MET A 167 -32.32 -30.31 72.12
C MET A 167 -32.83 -30.02 73.54
N LYS A 168 -33.90 -29.23 73.68
CA LYS A 168 -34.66 -29.09 74.94
C LYS A 168 -35.30 -30.40 75.38
N GLY A 169 -35.61 -31.32 74.46
CA GLY A 169 -36.06 -32.68 74.76
C GLY A 169 -34.92 -33.63 75.16
N LEU A 170 -33.71 -33.43 74.63
CA LEU A 170 -32.54 -34.29 74.91
C LEU A 170 -31.90 -34.03 76.28
N TRP A 171 -32.12 -32.86 76.88
CA TRP A 171 -31.67 -32.53 78.24
C TRP A 171 -32.37 -33.34 79.35
N ILE A 172 -33.36 -34.16 79.01
CA ILE A 172 -34.07 -35.03 79.95
C ILE A 172 -33.40 -36.44 80.05
N ILE A 173 -32.50 -36.81 79.13
CA ILE A 173 -31.96 -38.18 79.05
C ILE A 173 -30.43 -38.19 78.88
N VAL A 174 -29.66 -37.63 79.81
CA VAL A 174 -28.23 -37.98 79.94
C VAL A 174 -27.84 -38.06 81.42
N GLY A 175 -28.12 -39.22 82.01
CA GLY A 175 -27.35 -39.78 83.10
C GLY A 175 -26.74 -41.11 82.61
N LYS A 176 -25.47 -41.35 82.98
CA LYS A 176 -24.66 -42.59 82.85
C LYS A 176 -23.90 -42.89 81.53
N GLN A 177 -22.59 -42.70 81.65
CA GLN A 177 -21.44 -43.61 81.37
C GLN A 177 -21.21 -44.27 79.98
N SER A 178 -20.03 -43.92 79.44
CA SER A 178 -18.91 -44.78 79.00
C SER A 178 -18.95 -45.63 77.71
N THR A 179 -17.91 -45.37 76.89
CA THR A 179 -17.05 -46.28 76.07
C THR A 179 -17.47 -46.71 74.64
N SER A 180 -16.41 -46.91 73.81
CA SER A 180 -16.34 -47.39 72.40
C SER A 180 -16.15 -46.24 71.40
N THR A 181 -14.96 -45.88 70.87
CA THR A 181 -13.88 -46.65 70.21
C THR A 181 -14.37 -47.59 69.11
N ALA A 182 -14.77 -47.04 67.94
CA ALA A 182 -14.71 -47.72 66.63
C ALA A 182 -15.28 -46.88 65.46
N LEU A 183 -14.75 -45.70 65.13
CA LEU A 183 -15.21 -44.96 63.92
C LEU A 183 -14.11 -44.13 63.23
N GLU A 184 -12.86 -44.58 63.24
CA GLU A 184 -11.74 -43.82 62.66
C GLU A 184 -11.22 -44.38 61.32
N ASN A 185 -11.77 -45.49 60.81
CA ASN A 185 -11.19 -46.22 59.68
C ASN A 185 -11.95 -46.09 58.34
N PHE A 186 -13.04 -45.33 58.26
CA PHE A 186 -13.82 -45.23 57.01
C PHE A 186 -13.50 -43.99 56.15
N ASP A 187 -12.80 -42.99 56.69
CA ASP A 187 -12.63 -41.70 55.98
C ASP A 187 -11.43 -41.68 55.02
N LEU A 188 -10.39 -42.49 55.29
CA LEU A 188 -9.19 -42.55 54.43
C LEU A 188 -9.43 -43.25 53.09
N GLU A 189 -10.36 -44.21 53.04
CA GLU A 189 -10.66 -44.98 51.83
C GLU A 189 -11.55 -44.21 50.85
N PHE A 190 -12.34 -43.24 51.32
CA PHE A 190 -13.18 -42.40 50.46
C PHE A 190 -12.35 -41.33 49.74
N VAL A 191 -11.38 -40.71 50.43
CA VAL A 191 -10.48 -39.70 49.86
C VAL A 191 -9.60 -40.31 48.75
N LYS A 192 -9.08 -41.53 48.94
CA LYS A 192 -8.30 -42.23 47.90
C LYS A 192 -9.13 -42.56 46.66
N ARG A 193 -10.41 -42.92 46.84
CA ARG A 193 -11.32 -43.27 45.73
C ARG A 193 -11.74 -42.03 44.92
N GLU A 194 -11.71 -40.84 45.52
CA GLU A 194 -11.97 -39.57 44.84
C GLU A 194 -10.74 -39.07 44.05
N GLN A 195 -9.50 -39.30 44.55
CA GLN A 195 -8.27 -38.95 43.82
C GLN A 195 -8.13 -39.76 42.52
N LEU A 196 -8.40 -41.07 42.54
CA LEU A 196 -8.39 -41.90 41.32
C LEU A 196 -9.45 -41.50 40.28
N ARG A 197 -10.53 -40.83 40.68
CA ARG A 197 -11.54 -40.28 39.76
C ARG A 197 -11.16 -38.91 39.19
N LYS A 198 -10.31 -38.15 39.89
CA LYS A 198 -9.77 -36.85 39.43
C LYS A 198 -8.59 -37.00 38.48
N GLU A 199 -7.94 -38.16 38.44
CA GLU A 199 -6.81 -38.43 37.53
C GLU A 199 -7.21 -38.66 36.06
N VAL A 200 -8.49 -38.92 35.77
CA VAL A 200 -8.97 -38.84 34.39
C VAL A 200 -9.28 -37.38 34.08
N SER A 201 -8.30 -36.70 33.48
CA SER A 201 -8.43 -35.31 33.07
C SER A 201 -9.63 -35.14 32.14
N LEU A 202 -10.45 -34.09 32.37
CA LEU A 202 -11.58 -33.75 31.50
C LEU A 202 -11.16 -33.64 30.01
N ALA A 203 -9.90 -33.25 29.77
CA ALA A 203 -9.32 -33.22 28.44
C ALA A 203 -9.22 -34.62 27.78
N GLU A 204 -8.96 -35.67 28.57
CA GLU A 204 -8.96 -37.05 28.08
C GLU A 204 -10.37 -37.58 27.85
N GLN A 205 -11.35 -37.25 28.71
CA GLN A 205 -12.76 -37.59 28.47
C GLN A 205 -13.29 -36.95 27.18
N ILE A 206 -12.94 -35.69 26.91
CA ILE A 206 -13.34 -34.99 25.68
C ILE A 206 -12.67 -35.65 24.46
N ARG A 207 -11.38 -36.02 24.54
CA ARG A 207 -10.66 -36.71 23.45
C ARG A 207 -11.29 -38.07 23.15
N PHE A 208 -11.60 -38.86 24.18
CA PHE A 208 -12.21 -40.18 24.04
C PHE A 208 -13.61 -40.09 23.42
N ALA A 209 -14.44 -39.13 23.85
CA ALA A 209 -15.76 -38.89 23.28
C ALA A 209 -15.71 -38.42 21.81
N LYS A 210 -14.68 -37.65 21.44
CA LYS A 210 -14.47 -37.21 20.05
C LYS A 210 -14.08 -38.38 19.14
N ASN A 211 -13.15 -39.23 19.56
CA ASN A 211 -12.69 -40.36 18.76
C ASN A 211 -13.82 -41.39 18.54
N ARG A 212 -14.65 -41.64 19.56
CA ARG A 212 -15.84 -42.50 19.43
C ARG A 212 -16.84 -42.00 18.37
N ARG A 213 -17.01 -40.68 18.20
CA ARG A 213 -17.87 -40.13 17.13
C ARG A 213 -17.23 -40.27 15.75
N ALA A 214 -15.90 -40.21 15.66
CA ALA A 214 -15.19 -40.39 14.40
C ALA A 214 -15.27 -41.85 13.92
N GLU A 215 -15.16 -42.81 14.83
CA GLU A 215 -15.34 -44.25 14.53
C GLU A 215 -16.78 -44.56 14.09
N GLN A 216 -17.79 -44.00 14.77
CA GLN A 216 -19.20 -44.14 14.37
C GLN A 216 -19.56 -43.54 13.01
N LEU A 217 -18.72 -42.65 12.47
CA LEU A 217 -18.87 -42.09 11.12
C LEU A 217 -18.12 -42.90 10.07
N LEU A 218 -17.06 -43.62 10.45
CA LEU A 218 -16.33 -44.54 9.58
C LEU A 218 -17.06 -45.88 9.38
N ASP A 219 -17.83 -46.35 10.38
CA ASP A 219 -18.67 -47.55 10.28
C ASP A 219 -19.98 -47.33 9.49
N LYS A 220 -20.21 -46.14 8.92
CA LYS A 220 -21.42 -45.78 8.16
C LYS A 220 -21.15 -45.46 6.67
N LEU A 221 -19.97 -45.80 6.19
CA LEU A 221 -19.61 -45.85 4.76
C LEU A 221 -19.53 -47.31 4.31
#